data_AF-A0A0P9E6H1-F1
#
_entry.id   AF-A0A0P9E6H1-F1
#
_cell.length_a   1.000
_cell.length_b   1.000
_cell.length_c   1.000
_cell.angle_alpha   90.00
_cell.angle_beta   90.00
_cell.angle_gamma   90.00
#
_symmetry.space_group_name_H-M   'P 1'
#
loop_
_entity.id
_entity.type
_entity.pdbx_description
1 polymer ?
#
loop_
_entity_poly.entity_id
_entity_poly.type
_entity_poly.pdbx_seq_one_letter_code
_entity_poly.pdbx_strand_id
1 'polypeptide(L)' 'MLYHQTKDPYYVKNFLGHKSLRNTEIYINIEHAIFDSSSDEFTVRVATKPEEIKSLLEVGFDYVCEKDGLVFLRKRK' A
#
# COMPACT_ATOMS: atom_id res chain seq x y z
N MET A 1 -7.19 11.70 -7.41
CA MET A 1 -8.61 12.12 -7.53
C MET A 1 -8.79 13.50 -6.91
N LEU A 2 -9.80 14.29 -7.29
CA LEU A 2 -9.94 15.67 -6.79
C LEU A 2 -10.04 15.74 -5.26
N TYR A 3 -10.69 14.75 -4.65
CA TYR A 3 -10.76 14.59 -3.21
C TYR A 3 -9.39 14.31 -2.58
N HIS A 4 -8.46 13.61 -3.25
CA HIS A 4 -7.11 13.37 -2.74
C HIS A 4 -6.32 14.68 -2.52
N GLN A 5 -6.51 15.66 -3.41
CA GLN A 5 -5.79 16.94 -3.39
C GLN A 5 -6.43 17.95 -2.43
N THR A 6 -7.76 17.96 -2.37
CA THR A 6 -8.51 18.99 -1.64
C THR A 6 -8.98 18.53 -0.28
N LYS A 7 -9.19 17.21 -0.11
CA LYS A 7 -9.81 16.56 1.05
C LYS A 7 -11.12 17.23 1.49
N ASP A 8 -11.81 17.91 0.56
CA ASP A 8 -13.07 18.62 0.78
C ASP A 8 -14.22 17.93 0.01
N PRO A 9 -15.12 17.21 0.72
CA PRO A 9 -16.26 16.55 0.11
C PRO A 9 -17.26 17.51 -0.57
N TYR A 10 -17.44 18.74 -0.06
CA TYR A 10 -18.41 19.70 -0.59
C TYR A 10 -17.91 20.32 -1.90
N TYR A 11 -16.62 20.67 -1.94
CA TYR A 11 -15.98 21.13 -3.16
C TYR A 11 -16.05 20.07 -4.26
N VAL A 12 -15.72 18.82 -3.92
CA VAL A 12 -15.78 17.68 -4.85
C VAL A 12 -17.21 17.40 -5.31
N LYS A 13 -18.19 17.46 -4.42
CA LYS A 13 -19.61 17.31 -4.74
C LYS A 13 -20.04 18.36 -5.78
N ASN A 14 -19.68 19.62 -5.56
CA ASN A 14 -20.04 20.72 -6.47
C ASN A 14 -19.34 20.58 -7.82
N PHE A 15 -18.05 20.23 -7.81
CA PHE A 15 -17.27 20.02 -9.03
C PHE A 15 -17.80 18.86 -9.89
N LEU A 16 -18.17 17.74 -9.26
CA LEU A 16 -18.71 16.56 -9.94
C LEU A 16 -20.20 16.70 -10.31
N GLY A 17 -20.86 17.80 -9.93
CA GLY A 17 -22.29 17.98 -10.16
C GLY A 17 -23.18 17.00 -9.39
N HIS A 18 -22.69 16.45 -8.28
CA HIS A 18 -23.44 15.49 -7.48
C HIS A 18 -24.58 16.18 -6.72
N LYS A 19 -25.81 15.70 -6.96
CA LYS A 19 -27.01 16.19 -6.29
C LYS A 19 -26.98 15.94 -4.77
N SER A 20 -26.37 14.83 -4.34
CA SER A 20 -26.29 14.39 -2.95
C SER A 20 -24.85 14.11 -2.53
N LEU A 21 -24.53 14.35 -1.25
CA LEU A 21 -23.22 13.98 -0.70
C LEU A 21 -23.01 12.46 -0.67
N ARG A 22 -24.08 11.68 -0.55
CA ARG A 22 -24.04 10.20 -0.61
C ARG A 22 -23.44 9.66 -1.90
N ASN A 23 -23.66 10.34 -3.03
CA ASN A 23 -23.03 9.96 -4.30
C ASN A 23 -21.53 10.30 -4.30
N THR A 24 -21.15 11.34 -3.56
CA THR A 24 -19.76 11.76 -3.39
C THR A 24 -19.00 10.82 -2.47
N GLU A 25 -19.66 10.20 -1.49
CA GLU A 25 -19.07 9.16 -0.65
C GLU A 25 -18.58 7.96 -1.48
N ILE A 26 -19.30 7.56 -2.53
CA ILE A 26 -18.83 6.50 -3.44
C ILE A 26 -17.52 6.91 -4.11
N TYR A 27 -17.44 8.15 -4.59
CA TYR A 27 -16.22 8.70 -5.19
C TYR A 27 -15.06 8.77 -4.19
N ILE A 28 -15.35 9.16 -2.94
CA ILE A 28 -14.39 9.21 -1.84
C ILE A 28 -13.90 7.80 -1.48
N ASN A 29 -14.78 6.81 -1.44
CA ASN A 29 -14.42 5.42 -1.15
C ASN A 29 -13.52 4.83 -2.25
N ILE A 30 -13.76 5.18 -3.51
CA ILE A 30 -12.88 4.79 -4.62
C ILE A 30 -11.52 5.50 -4.50
N GLU A 31 -11.50 6.77 -4.09
CA GLU A 31 -10.25 7.47 -3.78
C GLU A 31 -9.49 6.76 -2.67
N HIS A 32 -10.14 6.42 -1.57
CA HIS A 32 -9.53 5.63 -0.51
C HIS A 32 -9.05 4.27 -1.02
N ALA A 33 -9.79 3.54 -1.85
CA ALA A 33 -9.31 2.25 -2.36
C ALA A 33 -8.07 2.37 -3.29
N ILE A 34 -7.94 3.48 -4.02
CA ILE A 34 -6.82 3.71 -4.96
C ILE A 34 -5.61 4.35 -4.27
N PHE A 35 -5.87 5.22 -3.29
CA PHE A 35 -4.86 6.06 -2.63
C PHE A 35 -4.71 5.77 -1.13
N ASP A 36 -5.42 4.79 -0.57
CA ASP A 36 -4.89 4.01 0.54
C ASP A 36 -3.61 3.40 -0.02
N SER A 37 -2.54 4.13 0.21
CA SER A 37 -1.33 3.52 0.67
C SER A 37 -1.74 2.66 1.87
N SER A 38 -2.16 1.41 1.62
CA SER A 38 -1.63 0.31 2.41
C SER A 38 -0.16 0.65 2.50
N SER A 39 0.25 1.22 3.63
CA SER A 39 1.58 1.76 3.79
C SER A 39 2.48 0.65 3.28
N ASP A 40 3.22 0.90 2.18
CA ASP A 40 4.17 -0.06 1.61
C ASP A 40 5.37 -0.17 2.59
N GLU A 41 5.05 -0.29 3.87
CA GLU A 41 5.92 -0.58 4.97
C GLU A 41 6.19 -2.06 4.89
N PHE A 42 7.36 -2.36 4.35
CA PHE A 42 7.88 -3.69 4.36
C PHE A 42 8.74 -3.86 5.60
N THR A 43 8.59 -5.00 6.26
CA THR A 43 9.64 -5.51 7.15
C THR A 43 10.71 -6.11 6.26
N VAL A 44 11.92 -5.57 6.27
CA VAL A 44 13.07 -6.07 5.49
C VAL A 44 14.00 -6.86 6.41
N ARG A 45 14.41 -8.04 5.94
CA ARG A 45 15.39 -8.92 6.61
C ARG A 45 16.51 -9.23 5.63
N VAL A 46 17.72 -9.38 6.16
CA VAL A 46 18.91 -9.76 5.40
C VAL A 46 19.48 -11.02 6.03
N ALA A 47 19.76 -12.03 5.22
CA ALA A 47 20.28 -13.32 5.67
C ALA A 47 21.42 -13.78 4.76
N THR A 48 22.35 -14.56 5.30
CA THR A 48 23.46 -15.18 4.54
C THR A 48 23.42 -16.70 4.57
N LYS A 49 22.74 -17.28 5.58
CA LYS A 49 22.70 -18.73 5.78
C LYS A 49 21.46 -19.33 5.13
N PRO A 50 21.58 -20.45 4.39
CA PRO A 50 20.44 -21.13 3.78
C PRO A 50 19.31 -21.47 4.76
N GLU A 51 19.64 -21.92 5.98
CA GLU A 51 18.64 -22.28 7.01
C GLU A 51 17.85 -21.07 7.52
N GLU A 52 18.48 -19.89 7.58
CA GLU A 52 17.83 -18.64 7.98
C GLU A 52 16.91 -18.13 6.87
N ILE A 53 17.37 -18.19 5.61
CA ILE A 53 16.56 -17.84 4.44
C ILE A 53 15.32 -18.73 4.38
N LYS A 54 15.49 -20.04 4.55
CA LYS A 54 14.38 -21.00 4.58
C LYS A 54 13.36 -20.66 5.67
N SER A 55 13.84 -20.38 6.89
CA SER A 55 12.99 -20.00 8.02
C SER A 55 12.20 -18.70 7.74
N LEU A 56 12.83 -17.71 7.09
CA LEU A 56 12.16 -16.45 6.73
C LEU A 56 11.11 -16.64 5.64
N LEU A 57 11.39 -17.49 4.64
CA LEU A 57 10.43 -17.84 3.59
C LEU A 57 9.21 -18.59 4.16
N GLU A 58 9.41 -19.52 5.09
CA GLU A 58 8.32 -20.26 5.76
C GLU A 58 7.40 -19.34 6.59
N VAL A 59 7.93 -18.24 7.14
CA VAL A 59 7.18 -17.24 7.90
C VAL A 59 6.50 -16.20 6.97
N GLY A 60 6.66 -16.32 5.65
CA GLY A 60 5.98 -15.52 4.64
C GLY A 60 6.71 -14.24 4.26
N PHE A 61 8.04 -14.24 4.30
CA PHE A 61 8.83 -13.24 3.58
C PHE A 61 8.97 -13.61 2.10
N ASP A 62 9.00 -12.60 1.24
CA ASP A 62 9.29 -12.71 -0.18
C ASP A 62 10.76 -12.44 -0.46
N TYR A 63 11.36 -13.24 -1.34
CA TYR A 63 12.71 -12.99 -1.85
C TYR A 63 12.72 -11.79 -2.80
N VAL A 64 13.67 -10.87 -2.59
CA VAL A 64 13.82 -9.66 -3.42
C VAL A 64 15.04 -9.77 -4.32
N CYS A 65 16.22 -9.94 -3.74
CA CYS A 65 17.47 -10.06 -4.49
C CYS A 65 18.60 -10.62 -3.61
N GLU A 66 19.67 -11.03 -4.27
CA GLU A 66 20.94 -11.41 -3.65
C GLU A 66 22.03 -10.48 -4.18
N LYS A 67 22.86 -9.96 -3.27
CA LYS A 67 24.00 -9.10 -3.62
C LYS A 67 25.11 -9.34 -2.62
N ASP A 68 26.34 -9.54 -3.09
CA ASP A 68 27.54 -9.72 -2.27
C ASP A 68 27.42 -10.88 -1.24
N GLY A 69 26.69 -11.95 -1.60
CA GLY A 69 26.41 -13.10 -0.72
C GLY A 69 25.38 -12.83 0.38
N LEU A 70 24.71 -11.67 0.34
CA LEU A 70 23.61 -11.30 1.22
C LEU A 70 22.29 -11.44 0.46
N VAL A 71 21.34 -12.15 1.06
CA VAL A 71 19.99 -12.32 0.53
C VAL A 71 19.05 -11.35 1.24
N PHE A 72 18.35 -10.54 0.44
CA PHE A 72 17.40 -9.54 0.91
C PHE A 72 15.97 -10.07 0.74
N LEU A 73 15.22 -10.05 1.84
CA LEU A 73 13.87 -10.56 1.96
C LEU A 73 12.95 -9.46 2.51
N ARG A 74 11.70 -9.42 2.05
CA ARG A 74 10.72 -8.45 2.56
C ARG A 74 9.37 -9.09 2.83
N LYS A 75 8.66 -8.60 3.84
CA LYS A 75 7.27 -8.99 4.13
C LYS A 75 6.43 -7.73 4.28
N ARG A 76 5.26 -7.68 3.62
CA ARG A 76 4.30 -6.58 3.83
C ARG A 76 3.82 -6.58 5.28
N LYS A 77 3.76 -5.40 5.91
CA LYS A 77 3.11 -5.24 7.21
C LYS A 77 1.62 -5.50 7.11
#